data_AF-A0A7C3U1Z8-F1
#
_entry.id   AF-A0A7C3U1Z8-F1
#
_cell.length_a   1.000
_cell.length_b   1.000
_cell.length_c   1.000
_cell.angle_alpha   90.00
_cell.angle_beta   90.00
_cell.angle_gamma   90.00
#
_symmetry.space_group_name_H-M   'P 1'
#
loop_
_entity.id
_entity.type
_entity.pdbx_description
1 polymer ?
#
loop_
_entity_poly.entity_id
_entity_poly.type
_entity_poly.pdbx_seq_one_letter_code
_entity_poly.pdbx_strand_id
1 'polypeptide(L)'
;MRWLVGRICDVLSNERTIWLAIEEEDRFLAAAQIRHHAARNSSINMLIHPEGRNRVEASIIDAVLAVCAPLSKSITLQVASDQQKALDILQHHGFSVVRNLHRLMIEVTPAT
;
A
#
# COMPACT_ATOMS: atom_id res chain seq x y z
N MET A 1 -19.16 5.00 1.18
CA MET A 1 -17.76 4.84 0.77
C MET A 1 -17.67 4.44 -0.70
N ARG A 2 -16.98 5.24 -1.50
CA ARG A 2 -16.78 5.05 -2.95
C ARG A 2 -15.30 4.76 -3.21
N TRP A 3 -15.03 3.88 -4.18
CA TRP A 3 -13.69 3.57 -4.62
C TRP A 3 -13.39 4.28 -5.92
N LEU A 4 -12.22 4.92 -6.00
CA LEU A 4 -11.66 5.39 -7.25
C LEU A 4 -10.39 4.60 -7.56
N VAL A 5 -10.36 4.02 -8.76
CA VAL A 5 -9.22 3.29 -9.29
C VAL A 5 -8.73 4.03 -10.53
N GLY A 6 -7.53 4.61 -10.43
CA GLY A 6 -6.86 5.28 -11.54
C GLY A 6 -5.65 4.46 -12.00
N ARG A 7 -5.49 4.28 -13.31
CA ARG A 7 -4.33 3.58 -13.87
C ARG A 7 -3.57 4.51 -14.81
N ILE A 8 -2.30 4.76 -14.49
CA ILE A 8 -1.38 5.46 -15.39
C ILE A 8 -0.25 4.47 -15.68
N CYS A 9 -0.29 3.86 -16.86
CA CYS A 9 0.84 3.08 -17.34
C CYS A 9 1.81 4.04 -18.02
N ASP A 10 3.02 4.13 -17.48
CA ASP A 10 4.12 4.67 -18.27
C ASP A 10 4.51 3.59 -19.29
N VAL A 11 4.44 3.91 -20.57
CA VAL A 11 4.67 2.95 -21.66
C VAL A 11 6.17 2.76 -21.92
N LEU A 12 7.01 3.67 -21.39
CA LEU A 12 8.44 3.73 -21.67
C LEU A 12 9.29 3.02 -20.63
N SER A 13 8.88 3.01 -19.37
CA SER A 13 9.46 2.15 -18.34
C SER A 13 8.64 0.86 -18.27
N ASN A 14 9.28 -0.30 -18.10
CA ASN A 14 8.57 -1.58 -17.94
C ASN A 14 7.88 -1.67 -16.54
N GLU A 15 7.35 -0.54 -16.07
CA GLU A 15 6.82 -0.27 -14.76
C GLU A 15 5.34 0.09 -14.88
N ARG A 16 4.51 -0.53 -14.07
CA ARG A 16 3.09 -0.20 -14.01
C ARG A 16 2.82 0.52 -12.71
N THR A 17 2.31 1.76 -12.82
CA THR A 17 1.84 2.50 -11.66
C THR A 17 0.32 2.43 -11.60
N ILE A 18 -0.20 2.02 -10.45
CA ILE A 18 -1.63 1.96 -10.16
C ILE A 18 -1.90 2.86 -8.96
N TRP A 19 -2.96 3.67 -9.07
CA TRP A 19 -3.42 4.55 -8.00
C TRP A 19 -4.79 4.07 -7.52
N LEU A 20 -4.90 3.89 -6.21
CA LEU A 20 -6.15 3.58 -5.53
C LEU A 20 -6.48 4.74 -4.61
N ALA A 21 -7.76 5.07 -4.49
CA ALA A 21 -8.23 6.04 -3.52
C ALA A 21 -9.58 5.63 -2.93
N ILE A 22 -9.74 5.94 -1.64
CA ILE A 22 -11.02 5.85 -0.93
C ILE A 22 -11.59 7.26 -0.84
N GLU A 23 -12.81 7.40 -1.32
CA GLU A 23 -13.56 8.65 -1.32
C GLU A 23 -14.86 8.49 -0.52
N GLU A 24 -15.18 9.51 0.27
CA GLU A 24 -16.43 9.63 0.99
C GLU A 24 -16.90 11.09 0.93
N GLU A 25 -18.13 11.32 0.47
CA GLU A 25 -18.73 12.67 0.36
C GLU A 25 -17.82 13.68 -0.37
N ASP A 26 -17.27 13.28 -1.52
CA ASP A 26 -16.33 14.06 -2.35
C ASP A 26 -15.01 14.44 -1.65
N ARG A 27 -14.63 13.68 -0.61
CA ARG A 27 -13.34 13.81 0.10
C ARG A 27 -12.51 12.55 0.02
N PHE A 28 -11.23 12.71 -0.25
CA PHE A 28 -10.26 11.61 -0.22
C PHE A 28 -9.86 11.28 1.21
N LEU A 29 -10.17 10.05 1.65
CA LEU A 29 -9.82 9.56 2.99
C LEU A 29 -8.55 8.71 2.99
N ALA A 30 -8.22 8.07 1.88
CA ALA A 30 -6.98 7.34 1.71
C ALA A 30 -6.56 7.29 0.25
N ALA A 31 -5.26 7.15 0.02
CA ALA A 31 -4.68 6.89 -1.29
C ALA A 31 -3.56 5.88 -1.18
N ALA A 32 -3.42 5.03 -2.20
CA ALA A 32 -2.29 4.13 -2.36
C ALA A 32 -1.72 4.24 -3.77
N GLN A 33 -0.41 4.37 -3.86
CA GLN A 33 0.35 4.24 -5.09
C GLN A 33 1.02 2.87 -5.08
N ILE A 34 0.78 2.08 -6.11
CA ILE A 34 1.41 0.78 -6.32
C ILE A 34 2.32 0.93 -7.53
N ARG A 35 3.62 0.74 -7.36
CA ARG A 35 4.58 0.63 -8.47
C ARG A 35 5.02 -0.80 -8.61
N HIS A 36 4.64 -1.41 -9.72
CA HIS A 36 5.02 -2.77 -10.07
C HIS A 36 6.26 -2.75 -10.96
N HIS A 37 7.32 -3.42 -10.50
CA HIS A 37 8.56 -3.59 -11.27
C HIS A 37 8.58 -4.96 -11.95
N ALA A 38 9.18 -5.03 -13.15
CA ALA A 38 9.21 -6.23 -14.01
C ALA A 38 9.72 -7.53 -13.32
N ALA A 39 10.47 -7.42 -12.22
CA ALA A 39 10.95 -8.55 -11.41
C ALA A 39 9.87 -9.18 -10.50
N ARG A 40 8.58 -8.86 -10.68
CA ARG A 40 7.44 -9.32 -9.86
C ARG A 40 7.44 -8.83 -8.42
N ASN A 41 8.09 -7.69 -8.16
CA ASN A 41 8.07 -7.01 -6.88
C ASN A 41 7.26 -5.73 -7.02
N SER A 42 6.40 -5.46 -6.04
CA SER A 42 5.62 -4.23 -5.97
C SER A 42 6.05 -3.39 -4.78
N SER A 43 6.28 -2.10 -5.02
CA SER A 43 6.45 -1.11 -3.96
C SER A 43 5.16 -0.34 -3.77
N ILE A 44 4.76 -0.11 -2.52
CA ILE A 44 3.52 0.61 -2.19
C ILE A 44 3.84 1.81 -1.31
N ASN A 45 3.28 2.95 -1.69
CA ASN A 45 3.19 4.12 -0.83
C ASN A 45 1.72 4.33 -0.47
N MET A 46 1.41 4.50 0.81
CA MET A 46 0.05 4.68 1.29
C MET A 46 -0.05 5.90 2.18
N LEU A 47 -1.13 6.65 2.02
CA LEU A 47 -1.47 7.81 2.83
C LEU A 47 -2.92 7.68 3.29
N ILE A 48 -3.15 7.96 4.56
CA ILE A 48 -4.48 7.94 5.16
C ILE A 48 -4.71 9.28 5.84
N HIS A 49 -5.79 9.95 5.42
CA HIS A 49 -6.20 11.21 5.99
C HIS A 49 -6.58 11.02 7.47
N PRO A 50 -6.31 11.97 8.38
CA PRO A 50 -6.65 11.85 9.80
C PRO A 50 -8.11 11.47 10.06
N GLU A 51 -9.05 11.99 9.28
CA GLU A 51 -10.50 11.69 9.39
C GLU A 51 -10.85 10.25 8.97
N GLY A 52 -10.00 9.60 8.18
CA GLY A 52 -10.16 8.21 7.77
C GLY A 52 -9.59 7.19 8.75
N ARG A 53 -8.82 7.63 9.76
CA ARG A 53 -8.08 6.72 10.66
C ARG A 53 -9.02 5.80 11.45
N ASN A 54 -8.59 4.55 11.62
CA ASN A 54 -9.34 3.40 12.16
C ASN A 54 -10.55 2.93 11.35
N ARG A 55 -10.78 3.47 10.15
CA ARG A 55 -11.98 3.15 9.36
C ARG A 55 -11.62 2.61 7.99
N VAL A 56 -10.61 3.20 7.35
CA VAL A 56 -10.30 2.96 5.95
C VAL A 56 -9.03 2.11 5.74
N GLU A 57 -8.24 1.90 6.80
CA GLU A 57 -6.97 1.16 6.76
C GLU A 57 -7.12 -0.24 6.18
N ALA A 58 -7.99 -1.08 6.78
CA ALA A 58 -8.19 -2.45 6.34
C ALA A 58 -8.67 -2.49 4.88
N SER A 59 -9.63 -1.62 4.56
CA SER A 59 -10.17 -1.50 3.21
C SER A 59 -9.09 -1.17 2.18
N ILE A 60 -8.26 -0.13 2.41
CA ILE A 60 -7.22 0.26 1.44
C ILE A 60 -6.13 -0.82 1.33
N ILE A 61 -5.79 -1.50 2.44
CA ILE A 61 -4.83 -2.61 2.44
C ILE A 61 -5.37 -3.78 1.62
N ASP A 62 -6.63 -4.18 1.82
CA ASP A 62 -7.27 -5.27 1.08
C ASP A 62 -7.34 -4.95 -0.43
N ALA A 63 -7.66 -3.71 -0.78
CA ALA A 63 -7.67 -3.26 -2.17
C ALA A 63 -6.27 -3.32 -2.82
N VAL A 64 -5.24 -2.90 -2.09
CA VAL A 64 -3.85 -3.00 -2.53
C VAL A 64 -3.43 -4.46 -2.73
N LEU A 65 -3.77 -5.33 -1.78
CA LEU A 65 -3.48 -6.77 -1.86
C LEU A 65 -4.18 -7.41 -3.05
N ALA A 66 -5.46 -7.11 -3.28
CA ALA A 66 -6.22 -7.63 -4.41
C ALA A 66 -5.62 -7.24 -5.76
N VAL A 67 -5.07 -6.03 -5.88
CA VAL A 67 -4.36 -5.57 -7.09
C VAL A 67 -3.00 -6.25 -7.24
N CYS A 68 -2.26 -6.42 -6.14
CA CYS A 68 -0.89 -6.91 -6.19
C CYS A 68 -0.79 -8.43 -6.29
N ALA A 69 -1.71 -9.17 -5.68
CA ALA A 69 -1.69 -10.64 -5.59
C ALA A 69 -1.54 -11.36 -6.95
N PRO A 70 -2.27 -11.00 -8.03
CA PRO A 70 -2.08 -11.67 -9.32
C PRO A 70 -0.80 -11.24 -10.05
N LEU A 71 -0.18 -10.13 -9.64
CA LEU A 71 0.95 -9.52 -10.35
C LEU A 71 2.31 -9.82 -9.71
N SER A 72 2.34 -10.05 -8.40
CA SER A 72 3.56 -9.98 -7.61
C SER A 72 3.85 -11.28 -6.87
N LYS A 73 5.12 -11.68 -6.81
CA LYS A 73 5.58 -12.79 -5.93
C LYS A 73 5.80 -12.32 -4.51
N SER A 74 6.17 -11.05 -4.34
CA SER A 74 6.30 -10.39 -3.06
C SER A 74 5.81 -8.94 -3.16
N ILE A 75 5.35 -8.43 -2.03
CA ILE A 75 4.84 -7.08 -1.88
C ILE A 75 5.65 -6.43 -0.79
N THR A 76 6.20 -5.24 -1.04
CA THR A 76 7.00 -4.51 -0.07
C THR A 76 6.35 -3.17 0.25
N LEU A 77 6.22 -2.87 1.54
CA LEU A 77 5.81 -1.55 2.02
C LEU A 77 6.89 -0.96 2.91
N GLN A 78 7.00 0.37 2.87
CA GLN A 78 7.81 1.14 3.81
C GLN A 78 6.88 1.87 4.78
N VAL A 79 7.12 1.69 6.07
CA VAL A 79 6.35 2.29 7.15
C VAL A 79 7.29 3.13 7.99
N ALA A 80 6.96 4.38 8.30
CA ALA A 80 7.78 5.17 9.22
C ALA A 80 7.86 4.50 10.60
N SER A 81 9.04 4.49 11.22
CA SER A 81 9.30 3.71 12.44
C SER A 81 8.55 4.21 13.68
N ASP A 82 8.01 5.43 13.63
CA ASP A 82 7.16 6.01 14.67
C ASP A 82 5.67 5.65 14.50
N GLN A 83 5.29 4.98 13.41
CA GLN A 83 3.91 4.59 13.11
C GLN A 83 3.62 3.17 13.58
N GLN A 84 3.79 2.88 14.87
CA GLN A 84 3.56 1.54 15.44
C GLN A 84 2.17 0.98 15.07
N LYS A 85 1.15 1.82 15.11
CA LYS A 85 -0.21 1.44 14.75
C LYS A 85 -0.35 0.96 13.31
N ALA A 86 0.37 1.59 12.36
CA ALA A 86 0.35 1.15 10.96
C ALA A 86 1.02 -0.22 10.82
N LEU A 87 2.10 -0.45 11.59
CA LEU A 87 2.76 -1.75 11.65
C LEU A 87 1.84 -2.83 12.21
N ASP A 88 1.14 -2.56 13.32
CA ASP A 88 0.22 -3.52 13.95
C ASP A 88 -0.89 -3.95 12.99
N ILE A 89 -1.44 -3.00 12.24
CA ILE A 89 -2.46 -3.28 11.22
C ILE A 89 -1.87 -4.13 10.11
N LEU A 90 -0.71 -3.76 9.56
CA LEU A 90 -0.07 -4.55 8.50
C LEU A 90 0.25 -5.98 8.98
N GLN A 91 0.70 -6.15 10.21
CA GLN A 91 0.93 -7.47 10.81
C GLN A 91 -0.35 -8.29 10.92
N HIS A 92 -1.48 -7.64 11.29
CA HIS A 92 -2.79 -8.29 11.29
C HIS A 92 -3.20 -8.77 9.88
N HIS A 93 -2.82 -8.04 8.84
CA HIS A 93 -3.01 -8.44 7.43
C HIS A 93 -1.89 -9.38 6.90
N GLY A 94 -1.13 -10.01 7.81
CA GLY A 94 -0.16 -11.03 7.47
C GLY A 94 1.19 -10.49 6.99
N PHE A 95 1.48 -9.20 7.10
CA PHE A 95 2.81 -8.68 6.79
C PHE A 95 3.79 -8.96 7.94
N SER A 96 5.04 -9.23 7.61
CA SER A 96 6.15 -9.39 8.55
C SER A 96 7.22 -8.33 8.29
N VAL A 97 7.90 -7.89 9.35
CA VAL A 97 9.03 -6.97 9.25
C VAL A 97 10.23 -7.72 8.68
N VAL A 98 10.76 -7.24 7.55
CA VAL A 98 11.94 -7.83 6.90
C VAL A 98 13.22 -7.04 7.15
N ARG A 99 13.12 -5.72 7.37
CA ARG A 99 14.29 -4.86 7.59
C ARG A 99 13.92 -3.57 8.29
N ASN A 100 14.78 -3.11 9.20
CA ASN A 100 14.76 -1.74 9.71
C ASN A 100 15.80 -0.91 8.92
N LEU A 101 15.38 0.19 8.30
CA LEU A 101 16.23 1.05 7.49
C LEU A 101 16.84 2.14 8.36
N HIS A 102 18.10 2.49 8.10
CA HIS A 102 18.83 3.55 8.84
C HIS A 102 18.13 4.92 8.83
N ARG A 103 17.20 5.14 7.89
CA ARG A 103 16.19 6.21 7.99
C ARG A 103 14.96 5.58 8.61
N LEU A 104 14.57 6.03 9.82
CA LEU A 104 13.36 5.76 10.61
C LEU A 104 12.18 5.10 9.86
N MET A 105 12.37 3.90 9.32
CA MET A 105 11.44 3.24 8.41
C MET A 105 11.64 1.73 8.50
N ILE A 106 10.54 1.01 8.42
CA ILE A 106 10.47 -0.43 8.51
C ILE A 106 9.94 -0.95 7.18
N GLU A 107 10.65 -1.92 6.61
CA GLU A 107 10.25 -2.64 5.42
C GLU A 107 9.46 -3.89 5.82
N VAL A 108 8.29 -4.12 5.20
CA VAL A 108 7.43 -5.27 5.49
C VAL A 108 7.00 -6.03 4.23
N THR A 109 6.79 -7.35 4.35
CA THR A 109 6.32 -8.24 3.26
C THR A 109 5.27 -9.25 3.73
N PRO A 110 4.32 -9.70 2.87
CA PRO A 110 3.36 -10.74 3.25
C PRO A 110 4.06 -12.02 3.72
N ALA A 111 3.51 -12.66 4.75
CA ALA A 111 3.89 -13.98 5.21
C ALA A 111 3.42 -15.03 4.19
N THR A 112 4.34 -15.92 3.82
CA THR A 112 4.11 -17.06 2.91
C THR A 112 3.36 -18.20 3.59
#